data_AF-A0A7W4BW84-F1
#
_entry.id   AF-A0A7W4BW84-F1
#
_cell.length_a   1.000
_cell.length_b   1.000
_cell.length_c   1.000
_cell.angle_alpha   90.00
_cell.angle_beta   90.00
_cell.angle_gamma   90.00
#
_symmetry.space_group_name_H-M   'P 1'
#
loop_
_entity.id
_entity.type
_entity.pdbx_description
1 polymer ?
#
loop_
_entity_poly.entity_id
_entity_poly.type
_entity_poly.pdbx_seq_one_letter_code
_entity_poly.pdbx_strand_id
1 'polypeptide(L)'
;MKKIIIIIVAVVLGYFINLKFVEIAYSLGFAELKKETLLINDQKMKVKCDSYALGFFDKVKLENKFQQCINDYQAQGYVIIDQQAAMKAV
;
A
#
# COMPACT_ATOMS: atom_id res chain seq x y z
N MET A 1 34.07 -25.29 -13.07
CA MET A 1 33.34 -25.60 -11.82
C MET A 1 33.56 -24.58 -10.70
N LYS A 2 34.79 -24.23 -10.27
CA LYS A 2 35.01 -23.21 -9.20
C LYS A 2 34.31 -21.86 -9.42
N LYS A 3 34.36 -21.31 -10.64
CA LYS A 3 33.69 -20.03 -10.98
C LYS A 3 32.16 -20.09 -10.80
N ILE A 4 31.54 -21.23 -11.14
CA ILE A 4 30.09 -21.45 -11.01
C ILE A 4 29.70 -21.52 -9.54
N ILE A 5 30.49 -22.23 -8.72
CA ILE A 5 30.27 -22.32 -7.27
C ILE A 5 30.33 -20.93 -6.61
N ILE A 6 31.30 -20.10 -6.99
CA ILE A 6 31.44 -18.73 -6.45
C ILE A 6 30.21 -17.87 -6.83
N ILE A 7 29.72 -17.97 -8.07
CA ILE A 7 28.52 -17.25 -8.51
C ILE A 7 27.30 -17.70 -7.71
N ILE A 8 27.11 -19.01 -7.52
CA ILE A 8 26.00 -19.55 -6.73
C ILE A 8 26.06 -19.03 -5.29
N VAL A 9 27.24 -19.07 -4.66
CA VAL A 9 27.41 -18.55 -3.30
C VAL A 9 27.10 -17.05 -3.22
N ALA A 10 27.54 -16.25 -4.19
CA ALA A 10 27.24 -14.82 -4.24
C ALA A 10 25.73 -14.54 -4.41
N VAL A 11 25.04 -15.31 -5.26
CA VAL A 11 23.58 -15.18 -5.46
C VAL A 11 22.83 -15.55 -4.19
N VAL A 12 23.21 -16.66 -3.54
CA VAL A 12 22.58 -17.12 -2.30
C VAL A 12 22.79 -16.09 -1.19
N LEU A 13 24.01 -15.58 -1.01
CA LEU A 13 24.29 -14.53 -0.02
C LEU A 13 23.53 -13.23 -0.32
N GLY A 14 23.50 -12.80 -1.58
CA GLY A 14 22.72 -11.63 -2.00
C GLY A 14 21.23 -11.78 -1.71
N TYR A 15 20.66 -12.97 -1.93
CA TYR A 15 19.28 -13.28 -1.60
C TYR A 15 19.00 -13.18 -0.09
N PHE A 16 19.87 -13.76 0.76
CA PHE A 16 19.72 -13.67 2.21
C PHE A 16 19.85 -12.23 2.74
N ILE A 17 20.78 -11.44 2.18
CA ILE A 17 20.92 -10.01 2.53
C ILE A 17 19.66 -9.24 2.16
N ASN A 18 19.10 -9.49 0.97
CA ASN A 18 17.87 -8.84 0.53
C ASN A 18 16.69 -9.17 1.46
N LEU A 19 16.50 -10.45 1.81
CA LEU A 19 15.45 -10.85 2.77
C LEU A 19 15.58 -10.14 4.11
N LYS A 20 16.80 -10.02 4.64
CA LYS A 20 17.05 -9.32 5.91
C LYS A 20 16.81 -7.82 5.79
N PHE A 21 17.16 -7.21 4.65
CA PHE A 21 16.88 -5.80 4.40
C PHE A 21 15.37 -5.51 4.35
N VAL A 22 14.61 -6.38 3.69
CA VAL A 22 13.15 -6.30 3.61
C VAL A 22 12.50 -6.47 5.00
N GLU A 23 12.93 -7.45 5.79
CA GLU A 23 12.47 -7.61 7.18
C GLU A 23 12.74 -6.37 8.04
N ILE A 24 13.94 -5.78 7.91
CA ILE A 24 14.31 -4.58 8.65
C ILE A 24 13.46 -3.39 8.21
N ALA A 25 13.29 -3.19 6.89
CA ALA A 25 12.44 -2.14 6.36
C ALA A 25 11.01 -2.23 6.91
N TYR A 26 10.42 -3.43 6.96
CA TYR A 26 9.12 -3.65 7.59
C TYR A 26 9.10 -3.33 9.07
N SER A 27 10.10 -3.80 9.82
CA SER A 27 10.18 -3.55 11.26
C SER A 27 10.27 -2.06 11.59
N LEU A 28 10.88 -1.29 10.69
CA LEU A 28 11.00 0.15 10.79
C LEU A 28 9.75 0.90 10.28
N GLY A 29 8.75 0.18 9.74
CA GLY A 29 7.48 0.75 9.27
C GLY A 29 7.44 1.09 7.78
N PHE A 30 8.40 0.60 6.98
CA PHE A 30 8.35 0.70 5.52
C PHE A 30 7.25 -0.23 5.02
N ALA A 31 6.24 0.29 4.32
CA ALA A 31 5.16 -0.52 3.78
C ALA A 31 4.66 0.06 2.46
N GLU A 32 3.77 -0.67 1.80
CA GLU A 32 2.92 -0.10 0.76
C GLU A 32 1.48 -0.17 1.25
N LEU A 33 0.83 0.99 1.26
CA LEU A 33 -0.60 1.10 1.51
C LEU A 33 -1.26 1.62 0.25
N LYS A 34 -2.22 0.84 -0.26
CA LYS A 34 -3.09 1.25 -1.36
C LYS A 34 -4.54 1.01 -0.94
N LYS A 35 -5.30 2.09 -0.84
CA LYS A 35 -6.75 2.05 -0.60
C LYS A 35 -7.46 2.85 -1.66
N GLU A 36 -8.60 2.34 -2.08
CA GLU A 36 -9.44 2.94 -3.09
C GLU A 36 -10.91 2.67 -2.75
N THR A 37 -11.77 3.65 -2.97
CA THR A 37 -13.21 3.54 -2.79
C THR A 37 -13.89 4.39 -3.85
N LEU A 38 -14.85 3.80 -4.54
CA LEU A 38 -15.71 4.49 -5.50
C LEU A 38 -17.04 4.79 -4.83
N LEU A 39 -17.48 6.05 -4.94
CA LEU A 39 -18.79 6.49 -4.50
C LEU A 39 -19.60 7.00 -5.68
N ILE A 40 -20.92 6.87 -5.61
CA ILE A 40 -21.87 7.36 -6.62
C ILE A 40 -22.99 8.19 -5.97
N ASN A 41 -23.48 9.23 -6.62
CA ASN A 41 -24.69 9.93 -6.18
C ASN A 41 -25.94 9.53 -7.01
N ASP A 42 -27.08 10.12 -6.67
CA ASP A 42 -28.37 9.97 -7.36
C ASP A 42 -28.31 10.38 -8.84
N GLN A 43 -27.47 11.35 -9.19
CA GLN A 43 -27.19 11.79 -10.55
C GLN A 43 -26.23 10.85 -11.33
N LYS A 44 -25.88 9.69 -10.75
CA LYS A 44 -24.92 8.71 -11.28
C LYS A 44 -23.49 9.25 -11.48
N MET A 45 -23.14 10.37 -10.84
CA MET A 45 -21.78 10.88 -10.82
C MET A 45 -20.92 10.00 -9.92
N LYS A 46 -19.77 9.56 -10.42
CA LYS A 46 -18.82 8.73 -9.69
C LYS A 46 -17.64 9.55 -9.22
N VAL A 47 -17.25 9.36 -7.96
CA VAL A 47 -16.04 9.94 -7.37
C VAL A 47 -15.19 8.82 -6.79
N LYS A 48 -13.88 9.03 -6.79
CA LYS A 48 -12.90 8.09 -6.26
C LYS A 48 -12.19 8.75 -5.09
N CYS A 49 -12.24 8.11 -3.94
CA CYS A 49 -11.34 8.39 -2.82
C CYS A 49 -10.24 7.35 -2.86
N ASP A 50 -8.98 7.77 -2.91
CA ASP A 50 -7.83 6.88 -2.87
C ASP A 50 -6.74 7.38 -1.92
N SER A 51 -5.95 6.43 -1.43
CA SER A 51 -4.81 6.69 -0.56
C SER A 51 -3.68 5.75 -0.94
N TYR A 52 -2.55 6.33 -1.34
CA TYR A 52 -1.35 5.60 -1.71
C TYR A 52 -0.17 6.12 -0.91
N ALA A 53 0.58 5.21 -0.29
CA ALA A 53 1.89 5.51 0.26
C ALA A 53 2.83 4.31 0.10
N LEU A 54 4.08 4.63 -0.23
CA LEU A 54 5.19 3.70 -0.29
C LEU A 54 6.31 4.25 0.59
N GLY A 55 6.77 3.44 1.54
CA GLY A 55 7.85 3.78 2.45
C GLY A 55 7.41 3.96 3.89
N PHE A 56 8.07 4.86 4.63
CA PHE A 56 7.73 5.14 6.02
C PHE A 56 6.63 6.19 6.11
N PHE A 57 5.48 5.82 6.66
CA PHE A 57 4.35 6.73 6.81
C PHE A 57 3.53 6.45 8.08
N ASP A 58 2.86 7.50 8.55
CA ASP A 58 1.85 7.40 9.60
C ASP A 58 0.56 6.82 9.02
N LYS A 59 0.32 5.54 9.33
CA LYS A 59 -0.89 4.80 8.91
C LYS A 59 -2.17 5.47 9.37
N VAL A 60 -2.20 6.01 10.59
CA VAL A 60 -3.41 6.62 11.17
C VAL A 60 -3.73 7.91 10.44
N LYS A 61 -2.72 8.71 10.14
CA LYS A 61 -2.91 9.95 9.37
C LYS A 61 -3.39 9.68 7.94
N LEU A 62 -2.86 8.65 7.28
CA LEU A 62 -3.32 8.27 5.93
C LEU A 62 -4.76 7.74 5.95
N GLU A 63 -5.10 6.92 6.95
CA GLU A 63 -6.45 6.39 7.11
C GLU A 63 -7.46 7.49 7.39
N ASN A 64 -7.13 8.42 8.29
CA ASN A 64 -8.01 9.53 8.63
C ASN A 64 -8.31 10.40 7.42
N LYS A 65 -7.30 10.70 6.59
CA LYS A 65 -7.52 11.45 5.33
C LYS A 65 -8.41 10.70 4.35
N PHE A 66 -8.20 9.39 4.22
CA PHE A 66 -9.01 8.54 3.35
C PHE A 66 -10.47 8.48 3.81
N GLN A 67 -10.70 8.27 5.11
CA GLN A 67 -12.04 8.27 5.69
C GLN A 67 -12.69 9.66 5.61
N GLN A 68 -11.91 10.73 5.77
CA GLN A 68 -12.43 12.09 5.60
C GLN A 68 -12.97 12.31 4.18
N CYS A 69 -12.24 11.88 3.14
CA CYS A 69 -12.74 11.94 1.76
C CYS A 69 -14.09 11.23 1.61
N ILE A 70 -14.21 10.01 2.15
CA ILE A 70 -15.46 9.23 2.09
C ILE A 70 -16.58 9.98 2.81
N ASN A 71 -16.33 10.45 4.03
CA ASN A 71 -17.32 11.16 4.86
C ASN A 71 -17.79 12.46 4.19
N ASP A 72 -16.88 13.22 3.60
CA ASP A 72 -17.19 14.48 2.91
C ASP A 72 -18.13 14.25 1.71
N TYR A 73 -17.92 13.17 0.95
CA TYR A 73 -18.82 12.81 -0.16
C TYR A 73 -20.12 12.15 0.31
N GLN A 74 -20.09 11.36 1.37
CA GLN A 74 -21.32 10.82 1.97
C GLN A 74 -22.22 11.92 2.51
N ALA A 75 -21.66 12.98 3.12
CA ALA A 75 -22.40 14.16 3.55
C ALA A 75 -23.05 14.92 2.37
N GLN A 76 -22.52 14.75 1.15
CA GLN A 76 -23.07 15.31 -0.09
C GLN A 76 -24.08 14.36 -0.79
N GLY A 77 -24.41 13.22 -0.17
CA GLY A 77 -25.39 12.27 -0.72
C GLY A 77 -24.79 11.19 -1.63
N TYR A 78 -23.47 11.02 -1.66
CA TYR A 78 -22.85 9.90 -2.35
C TYR A 78 -22.89 8.62 -1.50
N VAL A 79 -23.03 7.47 -2.16
CA VAL A 79 -23.01 6.14 -1.53
C VAL A 79 -21.85 5.32 -2.08
N ILE A 80 -21.24 4.49 -1.24
CA ILE A 80 -20.13 3.61 -1.62
C ILE A 80 -20.67 2.50 -2.53
N ILE A 81 -19.99 2.27 -3.66
CA ILE A 81 -20.33 1.22 -4.63
C ILE A 81 -19.22 0.20 -4.84
N ASP A 82 -17.98 0.55 -4.53
CA ASP A 82 -16.85 -0.36 -4.56
C ASP A 82 -15.81 0.09 -3.53
N GLN A 83 -15.18 -0.88 -2.87
CA GLN A 83 -14.13 -0.65 -1.89
C GLN A 83 -13.02 -1.67 -2.09
N GLN A 84 -11.83 -1.18 -2.40
CA GLN A 84 -10.64 -1.99 -2.62
C GLN A 84 -9.56 -1.53 -1.63
N ALA A 85 -9.12 -2.45 -0.79
CA ALA A 85 -8.01 -2.21 0.13
C ALA A 85 -6.95 -3.28 -0.10
N ALA A 86 -5.73 -2.85 -0.42
CA ALA A 86 -4.55 -3.69 -0.50
C ALA A 86 -3.45 -3.06 0.35
N MET A 87 -3.14 -3.71 1.46
CA MET A 87 -1.92 -3.43 2.21
C MET A 87 -0.92 -4.53 1.89
N LYS A 88 0.20 -4.15 1.28
CA LYS A 88 1.26 -5.09 0.93
C LYS A 88 2.52 -4.74 1.71
N ALA A 89 3.15 -5.80 2.19
CA ALA A 89 4.53 -5.75 2.58
C ALA A 89 5.35 -5.66 1.27
N VAL A 90 6.08 -4.56 1.06
CA VAL A 90 7.00 -4.29 -0.07
C VAL A 90 8.26 -5.11 -0.02
#